data_AF-A0A228R8X7-F1
#
_entry.id   AF-A0A228R8X7-F1
#
_cell.length_a   1.000
_cell.length_b   1.000
_cell.length_c   1.000
_cell.angle_alpha   90.00
_cell.angle_beta   90.00
_cell.angle_gamma   90.00
#
_symmetry.space_group_name_H-M   'P 1'
#
loop_
_entity.id
_entity.type
_entity.pdbx_description
1 polymer ?
#
loop_
_entity_poly.entity_id
_entity_poly.type
_entity_poly.pdbx_seq_one_letter_code
_entity_poly.pdbx_strand_id
1 'polypeptide(L)'
;MTTAPIRPDAGPQHADHFAALDTASPPPTRRIGLDALAGLSIAGLLIPEAVAYAGLANLPPQAGLIALLSGLVVYALTGSSRFAIVSSTSSSAAVLAATVLAESGVALAAQLALAAALVAMTGVLFILAGAARLGGMSDFVARPVLRGFTFGLALTIVIKQLPKILAISVQHSDAPHVALDLITGAPHANLASVVLGAIALALLFALGRSSRVPATLVVIVLSIAVGYAIEWQRYGIAIVGHIDFKHIEFGLPALDRNAWMQTIELAFALMLILYAESYGSIRNFALKHGDSVSPNRDLVALGCANLASGLLHGMPVGAGYSATSANEAAGAQSRFAGLWAAGVVALIVWLLLPQLARTPEPVLAAIVIFAVSHSLHPSVFRPYWAWHRDRLVVIAALLAVLVLGVLHGLLAAIGVSLLLTLRKLSEPNVSVLGRLRDSHDFVDVASHADAKPVPGVLIVRPEAQLFFANADRMLNRVRALMKAAPDAHTVMLSLEETPDVDSTTIESLRTFAAECTARGLRLAIVRLKVHALHALRRAADDTLHDDEMSELSVDESLQLLQARMPPDGSDGTTAA
;
A
#
# COMPACT_ATOMS: atom_id res chain seq x y z
N MET A 1 12.14 -21.14 -32.05
CA MET A 1 11.90 -20.52 -30.73
C MET A 1 10.53 -20.95 -30.27
N THR A 2 10.51 -21.90 -29.34
CA THR A 2 9.32 -22.50 -28.75
C THR A 2 8.55 -21.45 -27.94
N THR A 3 7.34 -21.13 -28.39
CA THR A 3 6.40 -20.25 -27.68
C THR A 3 5.92 -20.98 -26.42
N ALA A 4 6.52 -20.65 -25.27
CA ALA A 4 5.96 -21.03 -23.99
C ALA A 4 4.56 -20.38 -23.83
N PRO A 5 3.56 -21.11 -23.32
CA PRO A 5 2.23 -20.56 -23.12
C PRO A 5 2.29 -19.44 -22.07
N ILE A 6 1.74 -18.27 -22.40
CA ILE A 6 1.51 -17.17 -21.46
C ILE A 6 0.57 -17.71 -20.38
N ARG A 7 1.11 -18.01 -19.20
CA ARG A 7 0.30 -18.38 -18.03
C ARG A 7 -0.37 -17.12 -17.49
N PRO A 8 -1.69 -17.15 -17.21
CA PRO A 8 -2.37 -16.02 -16.60
C PRO A 8 -1.87 -15.85 -15.16
N ASP A 9 -1.41 -14.64 -14.84
CA ASP A 9 -1.32 -14.07 -13.50
C ASP A 9 -0.68 -14.95 -12.40
N ALA A 10 0.49 -15.52 -12.67
CA ALA A 10 1.40 -15.84 -11.58
C ALA A 10 2.08 -14.54 -11.13
N GLY A 11 1.82 -14.09 -9.90
CA GLY A 11 2.51 -12.93 -9.33
C GLY A 11 4.05 -13.11 -9.28
N PRO A 12 4.79 -12.26 -8.56
CA PRO A 12 6.26 -12.32 -8.44
C PRO A 12 6.78 -13.55 -7.66
N GLN A 13 6.10 -14.70 -7.74
CA GLN A 13 6.36 -15.92 -7.00
C GLN A 13 7.03 -17.02 -7.86
N HIS A 14 7.30 -16.76 -9.13
CA HIS A 14 7.98 -17.71 -10.03
C HIS A 14 9.37 -17.18 -10.35
N ALA A 15 10.38 -18.04 -10.21
CA ALA A 15 11.78 -17.68 -10.42
C ALA A 15 12.02 -17.13 -11.84
N ASP A 16 11.32 -17.67 -12.83
CA ASP A 16 11.42 -17.27 -14.24
C ASP A 16 11.01 -15.82 -14.51
N HIS A 17 10.35 -15.16 -13.55
CA HIS A 17 9.99 -13.74 -13.67
C HIS A 17 11.13 -12.80 -13.27
N PHE A 18 12.19 -13.28 -12.64
CA PHE A 18 13.29 -12.45 -12.16
C PHE A 18 14.46 -12.48 -13.13
N ALA A 19 14.97 -11.30 -13.48
CA ALA A 19 16.21 -11.18 -14.24
C ALA A 19 17.38 -11.82 -13.48
N ALA A 20 18.33 -12.39 -14.22
CA ALA A 20 19.61 -12.79 -13.64
C ALA A 20 20.36 -11.56 -13.09
N LEU A 21 21.14 -11.75 -12.02
CA LEU A 21 21.83 -10.68 -11.31
C LEU A 21 22.75 -9.83 -12.21
N ASP A 22 23.27 -10.40 -13.30
CA ASP A 22 24.22 -9.75 -14.23
C ASP A 22 23.63 -9.48 -15.63
N THR A 23 22.35 -9.12 -15.73
CA THR A 23 21.76 -8.76 -17.02
C THR A 23 22.29 -7.42 -17.54
N ALA A 24 23.19 -7.48 -18.52
CA ALA A 24 23.72 -6.29 -19.19
C ALA A 24 22.59 -5.53 -19.91
N SER A 25 22.47 -4.22 -19.64
CA SER A 25 21.49 -3.38 -20.31
C SER A 25 21.89 -3.11 -21.78
N PRO A 26 20.94 -3.03 -22.73
CA PRO A 26 21.23 -2.81 -24.14
C PRO A 26 21.96 -1.48 -24.40
N PRO A 27 22.66 -1.31 -25.54
CA PRO A 27 23.35 -0.06 -25.87
C PRO A 27 22.38 1.12 -26.04
N PRO A 28 22.82 2.38 -25.80
CA PRO A 28 21.95 3.56 -25.73
C PRO A 28 21.08 3.80 -26.99
N THR A 29 21.65 3.59 -28.18
CA THR A 29 20.95 3.77 -29.46
C THR A 29 19.77 2.82 -29.63
N ARG A 30 19.91 1.57 -29.18
CA ARG A 30 18.84 0.57 -29.21
C ARG A 30 17.75 0.90 -28.17
N ARG A 31 18.10 1.52 -27.04
CA ARG A 31 17.13 1.94 -26.01
C ARG A 31 16.18 3.00 -26.54
N ILE A 32 16.68 4.02 -27.26
CA ILE A 32 15.85 5.09 -27.81
C ILE A 32 14.76 4.53 -28.72
N GLY A 33 15.11 3.62 -29.64
CA GLY A 33 14.14 2.98 -30.53
C GLY A 33 13.11 2.13 -29.78
N LEU A 34 13.53 1.37 -28.76
CA LEU A 34 12.63 0.57 -27.93
C LEU A 34 11.70 1.44 -27.08
N ASP A 35 12.21 2.54 -26.50
CA ASP A 35 11.43 3.49 -25.70
C ASP A 35 10.43 4.25 -26.57
N ALA A 36 10.78 4.60 -27.82
CA ALA A 36 9.87 5.22 -28.77
C ALA A 36 8.73 4.27 -29.18
N LEU A 37 9.05 3.00 -29.46
CA LEU A 37 8.05 1.97 -29.74
C LEU A 37 7.16 1.70 -28.52
N ALA A 38 7.74 1.66 -27.32
CA ALA A 38 7.01 1.48 -26.08
C ALA A 38 6.05 2.65 -25.84
N GLY A 39 6.54 3.89 -25.97
CA GLY A 39 5.75 5.11 -25.84
C GLY A 39 4.59 5.18 -26.84
N LEU A 40 4.84 4.84 -28.10
CA LEU A 40 3.79 4.74 -29.13
C LEU A 40 2.74 3.68 -28.79
N SER A 41 3.18 2.52 -28.29
CA SER A 41 2.30 1.40 -27.96
C SER A 41 1.36 1.72 -26.80
N ILE A 42 1.86 2.39 -25.75
CA ILE A 42 1.06 2.71 -24.57
C ILE A 42 0.21 3.97 -24.72
N ALA A 43 0.58 4.92 -25.59
CA ALA A 43 -0.18 6.17 -25.77
C ALA A 43 -1.66 5.91 -26.13
N GLY A 44 -1.92 4.88 -26.94
CA GLY A 44 -3.28 4.46 -27.30
C GLY A 44 -4.11 3.91 -26.12
N LEU A 45 -3.46 3.42 -25.07
CA LEU A 45 -4.10 2.99 -23.83
C LEU A 45 -4.38 4.17 -22.89
N LEU A 46 -3.41 5.09 -22.76
CA LEU A 46 -3.42 6.15 -21.75
C LEU A 46 -4.47 7.24 -21.99
N ILE A 47 -4.73 7.62 -23.25
CA ILE A 47 -5.72 8.67 -23.56
C ILE A 47 -7.14 8.26 -23.15
N PRO A 48 -7.64 7.06 -23.55
CA PRO A 48 -8.90 6.53 -23.07
C PRO A 48 -9.03 6.54 -21.55
N GLU A 49 -8.01 6.04 -20.86
CA GLU A 49 -8.01 5.93 -19.40
C GLU A 49 -8.07 7.31 -18.75
N ALA A 50 -7.27 8.27 -19.22
CA ALA A 50 -7.27 9.63 -18.70
C ALA A 50 -8.65 10.31 -18.81
N VAL A 51 -9.31 10.20 -19.96
CA VAL A 51 -10.65 10.76 -20.18
C VAL A 51 -11.69 10.05 -19.30
N ALA A 52 -11.61 8.72 -19.23
CA ALA A 52 -12.57 7.93 -18.46
C ALA A 52 -12.42 8.17 -16.94
N TYR A 53 -11.19 8.34 -16.45
CA TYR A 53 -10.89 8.64 -15.05
C TYR A 53 -11.28 10.07 -14.67
N ALA A 54 -11.15 11.06 -15.57
CA ALA A 54 -11.73 12.37 -15.34
C ALA A 54 -13.26 12.29 -15.16
N GLY A 55 -13.94 11.53 -16.01
CA GLY A 55 -15.39 11.29 -15.88
C GLY A 55 -15.78 10.45 -14.66
N LEU A 56 -14.86 9.65 -14.10
CA LEU A 56 -15.05 8.97 -12.81
C LEU A 56 -14.92 9.94 -11.64
N ALA A 57 -14.01 10.90 -11.76
CA ALA A 57 -13.78 11.97 -10.79
C ALA A 57 -14.83 13.11 -10.85
N ASN A 58 -15.81 13.01 -11.76
CA ASN A 58 -16.75 14.08 -12.09
C ASN A 58 -16.05 15.40 -12.47
N LEU A 59 -14.95 15.29 -13.21
CA LEU A 59 -14.17 16.40 -13.76
C LEU A 59 -14.28 16.44 -15.29
N PRO A 60 -14.05 17.63 -15.89
CA PRO A 60 -13.92 17.76 -17.34
C PRO A 60 -12.80 16.86 -17.90
N PRO A 61 -12.97 16.30 -19.11
CA PRO A 61 -11.99 15.42 -19.74
C PRO A 61 -10.58 16.00 -19.84
N GLN A 62 -10.46 17.32 -20.03
CA GLN A 62 -9.15 17.98 -20.10
C GLN A 62 -8.34 17.83 -18.82
N ALA A 63 -8.97 17.74 -17.63
CA ALA A 63 -8.24 17.57 -16.37
C ALA A 63 -7.47 16.23 -16.33
N GLY A 64 -8.04 15.18 -16.92
CA GLY A 64 -7.38 13.88 -17.07
C GLY A 64 -6.22 13.93 -18.06
N LEU A 65 -6.39 14.61 -19.19
CA LEU A 65 -5.34 14.77 -20.19
C LEU A 65 -4.17 15.65 -19.69
N ILE A 66 -4.48 16.69 -18.92
CA ILE A 66 -3.48 17.53 -18.24
C ILE A 66 -2.68 16.70 -17.23
N ALA A 67 -3.36 15.90 -16.42
CA ALA A 67 -2.73 15.00 -15.47
C ALA A 67 -1.83 13.98 -16.17
N LEU A 68 -2.31 13.38 -17.27
CA LEU A 68 -1.54 12.44 -18.09
C LEU A 68 -0.24 13.08 -18.61
N LEU A 69 -0.32 14.25 -19.26
CA LEU A 69 0.86 14.92 -19.80
C LEU A 69 1.82 15.38 -18.69
N SER A 70 1.29 15.95 -17.61
CA SER A 70 2.08 16.41 -16.46
C SER A 70 2.82 15.25 -15.80
N GLY A 71 2.13 14.14 -15.55
CA GLY A 71 2.70 12.94 -14.95
C GLY A 71 3.81 12.32 -15.80
N LEU A 72 3.56 12.11 -17.10
CA LEU A 72 4.53 11.53 -18.02
C LEU A 72 5.79 12.38 -18.15
N VAL A 73 5.64 13.69 -18.36
CA VAL A 73 6.78 14.60 -18.55
C VAL A 73 7.57 14.75 -17.26
N VAL A 74 6.91 15.05 -16.14
CA VAL A 74 7.61 15.32 -14.89
C VAL A 74 8.29 14.06 -14.36
N TYR A 75 7.64 12.90 -14.39
CA TYR A 75 8.24 11.66 -13.90
C TYR A 75 9.41 11.19 -14.79
N ALA A 76 9.33 11.39 -16.11
CA ALA A 76 10.47 11.08 -16.99
C ALA A 76 11.73 11.89 -16.62
N LEU A 77 11.56 13.12 -16.12
CA LEU A 77 12.67 13.99 -15.72
C LEU A 77 13.15 13.69 -14.29
N THR A 78 12.25 13.46 -13.34
CA THR A 78 12.59 13.39 -11.89
C THR A 78 12.64 11.97 -11.34
N GLY A 79 11.85 11.04 -11.89
CA GLY A 79 11.63 9.67 -11.39
C GLY A 79 12.84 8.76 -11.44
N SER A 80 12.73 7.56 -10.86
CA SER A 80 13.80 6.57 -10.83
C SER A 80 13.56 5.38 -11.76
N SER A 81 12.31 4.91 -11.85
CA SER A 81 11.93 3.68 -12.55
C SER A 81 11.85 3.84 -14.07
N ARG A 82 12.28 2.82 -14.81
CA ARG A 82 12.13 2.76 -16.27
C ARG A 82 10.74 2.35 -16.75
N PHE A 83 10.00 1.63 -15.91
CA PHE A 83 8.70 1.07 -16.30
C PHE A 83 7.54 1.94 -15.84
N ALA A 84 7.71 2.70 -14.77
CA ALA A 84 6.62 3.44 -14.16
C ALA A 84 6.06 4.50 -15.11
N ILE A 85 4.76 4.39 -15.36
CA ILE A 85 3.97 5.38 -16.10
C ILE A 85 3.13 6.13 -15.08
N VAL A 86 3.51 7.38 -14.84
CA VAL A 86 2.79 8.26 -13.92
C VAL A 86 1.69 8.99 -14.68
N SER A 87 0.45 8.65 -14.37
CA SER A 87 -0.76 9.21 -14.94
C SER A 87 -1.89 9.12 -13.92
N SER A 88 -3.08 9.59 -14.28
CA SER A 88 -4.27 9.34 -13.45
C SER A 88 -4.51 7.84 -13.29
N THR A 89 -4.83 7.40 -12.08
CA THR A 89 -5.21 6.02 -11.80
C THR A 89 -6.69 5.96 -11.43
N SER A 90 -7.28 4.77 -11.55
CA SER A 90 -8.67 4.55 -11.13
C SER A 90 -8.86 4.82 -9.63
N SER A 91 -7.84 4.56 -8.82
CA SER A 91 -7.83 4.83 -7.38
C SER A 91 -7.77 6.33 -7.08
N SER A 92 -6.91 7.08 -7.78
CA SER A 92 -6.77 8.52 -7.59
C SER A 92 -8.04 9.26 -8.00
N ALA A 93 -8.65 8.83 -9.11
CA ALA A 93 -9.93 9.33 -9.58
C ALA A 93 -11.07 9.08 -8.59
N ALA A 94 -11.13 7.88 -8.01
CA ALA A 94 -12.19 7.51 -7.08
C ALA A 94 -12.06 8.22 -5.72
N VAL A 95 -10.83 8.41 -5.24
CA VAL A 95 -10.59 9.22 -4.03
C VAL A 95 -10.92 10.68 -4.28
N LEU A 96 -10.48 11.25 -5.41
CA LEU A 96 -10.82 12.63 -5.78
C LEU A 96 -12.34 12.84 -5.86
N ALA A 97 -13.06 11.91 -6.50
CA ALA A 97 -14.52 11.92 -6.51
C ALA A 97 -15.10 11.94 -5.10
N ALA A 98 -14.63 11.06 -4.22
CA ALA A 98 -15.13 10.95 -2.85
C ALA A 98 -14.86 12.21 -2.02
N THR A 99 -13.74 12.90 -2.26
CA THR A 99 -13.39 14.14 -1.55
C THR A 99 -14.19 15.34 -2.03
N VAL A 100 -14.44 15.42 -3.33
CA VAL A 100 -14.96 16.63 -3.98
C VAL A 100 -16.49 16.59 -4.13
N LEU A 101 -17.10 15.40 -4.21
CA LEU A 101 -18.56 15.22 -4.31
C LEU A 101 -19.27 15.18 -2.94
N ALA A 102 -18.53 15.12 -1.84
CA ALA A 102 -19.12 15.11 -0.50
C ALA A 102 -19.81 16.44 -0.14
N GLU A 103 -19.46 17.55 -0.80
CA GLU A 103 -20.11 18.84 -0.66
C GLU A 103 -21.20 19.02 -1.73
N SER A 104 -22.38 18.45 -1.48
CA SER A 104 -23.53 18.62 -2.38
C SER A 104 -23.98 20.10 -2.44
N GLY A 105 -24.11 20.64 -3.66
CA GLY A 105 -24.60 22.00 -3.92
C GLY A 105 -23.53 23.04 -4.26
N VAL A 106 -22.25 22.66 -4.31
CA VAL A 106 -21.14 23.55 -4.70
C VAL A 106 -21.16 23.81 -6.21
N ALA A 107 -20.95 25.05 -6.62
CA ALA A 107 -20.83 25.42 -8.03
C ALA A 107 -19.66 24.67 -8.69
N LEU A 108 -19.81 24.25 -9.95
CA LEU A 108 -18.78 23.50 -10.69
C LEU A 108 -17.39 24.16 -10.61
N ALA A 109 -17.30 25.49 -10.65
CA ALA A 109 -16.04 26.22 -10.52
C ALA A 109 -15.34 25.99 -9.16
N ALA A 110 -16.10 25.98 -8.06
CA ALA A 110 -15.55 25.71 -6.74
C ALA A 110 -15.17 24.22 -6.58
N GLN A 111 -15.91 23.31 -7.21
CA GLN A 111 -15.56 21.89 -7.30
C GLN A 111 -14.19 21.69 -7.97
N LEU A 112 -13.95 22.37 -9.10
CA LEU A 112 -12.68 22.34 -9.82
C LEU A 112 -11.53 22.96 -9.01
N ALA A 113 -11.80 24.06 -8.32
CA ALA A 113 -10.85 24.71 -7.43
C ALA A 113 -10.42 23.80 -6.27
N LEU A 114 -11.37 23.14 -5.59
CA LEU A 114 -11.06 22.18 -4.53
C LEU A 114 -10.24 21.00 -5.06
N ALA A 115 -10.60 20.46 -6.23
CA ALA A 115 -9.86 19.37 -6.85
C ALA A 115 -8.40 19.78 -7.17
N ALA A 116 -8.20 20.94 -7.79
CA ALA A 116 -6.88 21.46 -8.12
C ALA A 116 -6.02 21.72 -6.87
N ALA A 117 -6.60 22.34 -5.84
CA ALA A 117 -5.92 22.58 -4.57
C ALA A 117 -5.52 21.28 -3.87
N LEU A 118 -6.41 20.29 -3.86
CA LEU A 118 -6.15 18.97 -3.28
C LEU A 118 -4.97 18.29 -3.98
N VAL A 119 -4.97 18.29 -5.31
CA VAL A 119 -3.89 17.69 -6.11
C VAL A 119 -2.57 18.40 -5.87
N ALA A 120 -2.58 19.74 -5.86
CA ALA A 120 -1.38 20.54 -5.58
C ALA A 120 -0.84 20.27 -4.16
N MET A 121 -1.71 20.23 -3.15
CA MET A 121 -1.31 19.95 -1.76
C MET A 121 -0.80 18.53 -1.57
N THR A 122 -1.41 17.54 -2.21
CA THR A 122 -0.87 16.18 -2.25
C THR A 122 0.54 16.19 -2.85
N GLY A 123 0.78 16.97 -3.90
CA GLY A 123 2.11 17.19 -4.47
C GLY A 123 3.11 17.78 -3.47
N VAL A 124 2.71 18.81 -2.72
CA VAL A 124 3.53 19.42 -1.65
C VAL A 124 3.85 18.40 -0.55
N LEU A 125 2.86 17.65 -0.07
CA LEU A 125 3.05 16.64 0.98
C LEU A 125 4.01 15.53 0.52
N PHE A 126 3.94 15.10 -0.74
CA PHE A 126 4.89 14.16 -1.32
C PHE A 126 6.33 14.70 -1.34
N ILE A 127 6.52 15.96 -1.73
CA ILE A 127 7.84 16.61 -1.73
C ILE A 127 8.39 16.70 -0.31
N LEU A 128 7.56 17.12 0.66
CA LEU A 128 7.93 17.20 2.07
C LEU A 128 8.28 15.81 2.64
N ALA A 129 7.50 14.78 2.33
CA ALA A 129 7.76 13.41 2.75
C ALA A 129 9.08 12.88 2.15
N GLY A 130 9.34 13.16 0.87
CA GLY A 130 10.60 12.81 0.22
C GLY A 130 11.81 13.53 0.83
N ALA A 131 11.67 14.82 1.14
CA ALA A 131 12.71 15.62 1.82
C ALA A 131 12.99 15.13 3.25
N ALA A 132 11.94 14.74 3.99
CA ALA A 132 12.04 14.14 5.32
C ALA A 132 12.51 12.66 5.31
N ARG A 133 12.84 12.11 4.13
CA ARG A 133 13.29 10.73 3.92
C ARG A 133 12.28 9.66 4.37
N LEU A 134 10.98 9.95 4.23
CA LEU A 134 9.89 9.05 4.60
C LEU A 134 9.59 7.96 3.55
N GLY A 135 10.56 7.61 2.70
CA GLY A 135 10.42 6.55 1.69
C GLY A 135 10.03 5.18 2.25
N GLY A 136 10.30 4.91 3.53
CA GLY A 136 9.82 3.69 4.20
C GLY A 136 8.31 3.69 4.49
N MET A 137 7.58 4.78 4.22
CA MET A 137 6.19 4.92 4.66
C MET A 137 5.24 3.88 4.04
N SER A 138 5.59 3.34 2.87
CA SER A 138 4.82 2.31 2.18
C SER A 138 4.79 1.00 2.95
N ASP A 139 5.80 0.75 3.78
CA ASP A 139 5.92 -0.48 4.56
C ASP A 139 4.93 -0.50 5.74
N PHE A 140 4.38 0.65 6.13
CA PHE A 140 3.32 0.73 7.14
C PHE A 140 1.96 0.26 6.64
N VAL A 141 1.76 0.15 5.32
CA VAL A 141 0.50 -0.38 4.76
C VAL A 141 0.65 -1.87 4.49
N ALA A 142 0.06 -2.68 5.35
CA ALA A 142 0.12 -4.12 5.22
C ALA A 142 -0.45 -4.59 3.86
N ARG A 143 0.24 -5.52 3.19
CA ARG A 143 -0.24 -6.15 1.95
C ARG A 143 -1.70 -6.64 1.98
N PRO A 144 -2.22 -7.29 3.06
CA PRO A 144 -3.64 -7.63 3.17
C PRO A 144 -4.57 -6.42 3.08
N VAL A 145 -4.19 -5.26 3.63
CA VAL A 145 -4.96 -4.02 3.51
C VAL A 145 -5.04 -3.60 2.05
N LEU A 146 -3.90 -3.53 1.35
CA LEU A 146 -3.87 -3.16 -0.06
C LEU A 146 -4.70 -4.09 -0.93
N ARG A 147 -4.62 -5.42 -0.71
CA ARG A 147 -5.40 -6.38 -1.52
C ARG A 147 -6.90 -6.26 -1.27
N GLY A 148 -7.33 -6.13 -0.01
CA GLY A 148 -8.73 -5.91 0.33
C GLY A 148 -9.25 -4.58 -0.22
N PHE A 149 -8.43 -3.52 -0.08
CA PHE A 149 -8.70 -2.20 -0.62
C PHE A 149 -8.86 -2.20 -2.14
N THR A 150 -7.88 -2.74 -2.89
CA THR A 150 -7.91 -2.77 -4.36
C THR A 150 -9.12 -3.55 -4.88
N PHE A 151 -9.46 -4.68 -4.27
CA PHE A 151 -10.64 -5.46 -4.64
C PHE A 151 -11.93 -4.68 -4.34
N GLY A 152 -12.04 -4.08 -3.15
CA GLY A 152 -13.19 -3.25 -2.77
C GLY A 152 -13.37 -2.04 -3.67
N LEU A 153 -12.28 -1.33 -3.97
CA LEU A 153 -12.24 -0.21 -4.90
C LEU A 153 -12.70 -0.63 -6.29
N ALA A 154 -12.17 -1.73 -6.83
CA ALA A 154 -12.57 -2.23 -8.14
C ALA A 154 -14.08 -2.53 -8.19
N LEU A 155 -14.63 -3.14 -7.13
CA LEU A 155 -16.05 -3.43 -7.04
C LEU A 155 -16.88 -2.14 -6.94
N THR A 156 -16.47 -1.18 -6.11
CA THR A 156 -17.10 0.15 -6.02
C THR A 156 -17.08 0.87 -7.37
N ILE A 157 -15.98 0.80 -8.12
CA ILE A 157 -15.87 1.39 -9.45
C ILE A 157 -16.88 0.75 -10.39
N VAL A 158 -16.94 -0.59 -10.46
CA VAL A 158 -17.91 -1.29 -11.32
C VAL A 158 -19.34 -0.87 -10.97
N ILE A 159 -19.70 -0.86 -9.69
CA ILE A 159 -21.03 -0.41 -9.22
C ILE A 159 -21.32 1.02 -9.70
N LYS A 160 -20.34 1.94 -9.61
CA LYS A 160 -20.50 3.34 -10.02
C LYS A 160 -20.48 3.56 -11.54
N GLN A 161 -19.94 2.63 -12.34
CA GLN A 161 -19.94 2.73 -13.80
C GLN A 161 -21.16 2.10 -14.46
N LEU A 162 -21.80 1.11 -13.82
CA LEU A 162 -23.00 0.46 -14.36
C LEU A 162 -24.15 1.43 -14.71
N PRO A 163 -24.44 2.48 -13.91
CA PRO A 163 -25.47 3.46 -14.26
C PRO A 163 -25.24 4.16 -15.60
N LYS A 164 -23.98 4.43 -15.97
CA LYS A 164 -23.62 5.03 -17.26
C LYS A 164 -23.85 4.08 -18.43
N ILE A 165 -23.69 2.77 -18.22
CA ILE A 165 -24.02 1.75 -19.23
C ILE A 165 -25.54 1.61 -19.39
N LEU A 166 -26.29 1.60 -18.28
CA LEU A 166 -27.75 1.54 -18.30
C LEU A 166 -28.40 2.87 -18.73
N ALA A 167 -27.65 3.97 -18.74
CA ALA A 167 -28.11 5.34 -18.91
C ALA A 167 -29.26 5.72 -17.95
N ILE A 168 -29.07 5.42 -16.66
CA ILE A 168 -30.02 5.78 -15.60
C ILE A 168 -29.43 6.86 -14.68
N SER A 169 -30.30 7.74 -14.18
CA SER A 169 -29.92 8.74 -13.18
C SER A 169 -29.87 8.13 -11.79
N VAL A 170 -28.83 8.45 -11.03
CA VAL A 170 -28.62 7.98 -9.66
C VAL A 170 -28.71 9.16 -8.71
N GLN A 171 -29.36 8.98 -7.56
CA GLN A 171 -29.54 10.07 -6.58
C GLN A 171 -28.44 10.09 -5.53
N HIS A 172 -27.82 8.93 -5.27
CA HIS A 172 -26.82 8.76 -4.23
C HIS A 172 -25.41 8.60 -4.79
N SER A 173 -24.40 8.98 -4.01
CA SER A 173 -22.98 8.84 -4.37
C SER A 173 -22.29 7.64 -3.71
N ASP A 174 -22.91 7.03 -2.68
CA ASP A 174 -22.34 5.91 -1.94
C ASP A 174 -22.61 4.58 -2.63
N ALA A 175 -21.62 3.69 -2.65
CA ALA A 175 -21.71 2.42 -3.38
C ALA A 175 -22.94 1.55 -3.00
N PRO A 176 -23.32 1.39 -1.72
CA PRO A 176 -24.49 0.59 -1.35
C PRO A 176 -25.80 1.17 -1.89
N HIS A 177 -25.96 2.49 -1.82
CA HIS A 177 -27.14 3.18 -2.31
C HIS A 177 -27.18 3.21 -3.84
N VAL A 178 -26.04 3.41 -4.51
CA VAL A 178 -25.93 3.29 -5.98
C VAL A 178 -26.33 1.88 -6.43
N ALA A 179 -25.94 0.83 -5.70
CA ALA A 179 -26.36 -0.54 -6.00
C ALA A 179 -27.86 -0.74 -5.84
N LEU A 180 -28.49 -0.10 -4.85
CA LEU A 180 -29.94 -0.10 -4.68
C LEU A 180 -30.63 0.65 -5.83
N ASP A 181 -30.14 1.84 -6.18
CA ASP A 181 -30.62 2.67 -7.29
C ASP A 181 -30.48 1.92 -8.63
N LEU A 182 -29.45 1.08 -8.79
CA LEU A 182 -29.28 0.23 -9.95
C LEU A 182 -30.39 -0.82 -10.06
N ILE A 183 -30.76 -1.46 -8.94
CA ILE A 183 -31.82 -2.48 -8.89
C ILE A 183 -33.18 -1.85 -9.19
N THR A 184 -33.47 -0.69 -8.61
CA THR A 184 -34.76 0.01 -8.80
C THR A 184 -34.84 0.70 -10.16
N GLY A 185 -33.71 1.18 -10.70
CA GLY A 185 -33.60 1.84 -11.99
C GLY A 185 -33.47 0.91 -13.19
N ALA A 186 -33.07 -0.36 -13.00
CA ALA A 186 -32.88 -1.34 -14.08
C ALA A 186 -34.07 -1.47 -15.05
N PRO A 187 -35.34 -1.43 -14.62
CA PRO A 187 -36.49 -1.48 -15.53
C PRO A 187 -36.58 -0.27 -16.49
N HIS A 188 -35.96 0.85 -16.14
CA HIS A 188 -35.97 2.10 -16.92
C HIS A 188 -34.69 2.28 -17.76
N ALA A 189 -33.88 1.23 -17.89
CA ALA A 189 -32.63 1.29 -18.61
C ALA A 189 -32.83 1.54 -20.11
N ASN A 190 -31.93 2.32 -20.70
CA ASN A 190 -31.92 2.56 -22.13
C ASN A 190 -31.28 1.37 -22.86
N LEU A 191 -32.11 0.59 -23.56
CA LEU A 191 -31.65 -0.61 -24.27
C LEU A 191 -30.53 -0.34 -25.28
N ALA A 192 -30.55 0.79 -25.98
CA ALA A 192 -29.50 1.12 -26.95
C ALA A 192 -28.14 1.36 -26.25
N SER A 193 -28.16 2.05 -25.11
CA SER A 193 -26.99 2.26 -24.27
C SER A 193 -26.44 0.93 -23.72
N VAL A 194 -27.33 0.06 -23.24
CA VAL A 194 -26.95 -1.26 -22.69
C VAL A 194 -26.31 -2.13 -23.77
N VAL A 195 -26.90 -2.19 -24.97
CA VAL A 195 -26.35 -2.96 -26.09
C VAL A 195 -24.98 -2.42 -26.49
N LEU A 196 -24.84 -1.09 -26.60
CA LEU A 196 -23.56 -0.46 -26.93
C LEU A 196 -22.48 -0.78 -25.89
N GLY A 197 -22.79 -0.63 -24.60
CA GLY A 197 -21.87 -0.94 -23.50
C GLY A 197 -21.51 -2.43 -23.44
N ALA A 198 -22.48 -3.32 -23.67
CA ALA A 198 -22.25 -4.77 -23.71
C ALA A 198 -21.37 -5.19 -24.88
N ILE A 199 -21.57 -4.61 -26.08
CA ILE A 199 -20.72 -4.82 -27.25
C ILE A 199 -19.31 -4.30 -26.97
N ALA A 200 -19.18 -3.10 -26.39
CA ALA A 200 -17.89 -2.55 -26.02
C ALA A 200 -17.14 -3.47 -25.03
N LEU A 201 -17.79 -3.94 -23.97
CA LEU A 201 -17.20 -4.91 -23.03
C LEU A 201 -16.81 -6.22 -23.72
N ALA A 202 -17.69 -6.78 -24.55
CA ALA A 202 -17.40 -8.02 -25.28
C ALA A 202 -16.16 -7.87 -26.19
N LEU A 203 -16.06 -6.75 -26.92
CA LEU A 203 -14.88 -6.44 -27.75
C LEU A 203 -13.63 -6.24 -26.89
N LEU A 204 -13.71 -5.52 -25.77
CA LEU A 204 -12.57 -5.31 -24.87
C LEU A 204 -12.04 -6.65 -24.33
N PHE A 205 -12.91 -7.55 -23.86
CA PHE A 205 -12.50 -8.87 -23.36
C PHE A 205 -12.07 -9.85 -24.46
N ALA A 206 -12.58 -9.71 -25.68
CA ALA A 206 -12.17 -10.51 -26.82
C ALA A 206 -10.79 -10.09 -27.34
N LEU A 207 -10.60 -8.78 -27.60
CA LEU A 207 -9.34 -8.24 -28.08
C LEU A 207 -8.27 -8.20 -26.99
N GLY A 208 -8.63 -8.01 -25.72
CA GLY A 208 -7.71 -8.00 -24.59
C GLY A 208 -6.97 -9.33 -24.39
N ARG A 209 -7.48 -10.43 -24.94
CA ARG A 209 -6.77 -11.72 -24.98
C ARG A 209 -5.64 -11.77 -26.02
N SER A 210 -5.63 -10.86 -26.99
CA SER A 210 -4.65 -10.82 -28.07
C SER A 210 -3.65 -9.67 -27.85
N SER A 211 -2.36 -9.99 -27.72
CA SER A 211 -1.32 -9.00 -27.42
C SER A 211 -0.95 -8.07 -28.58
N ARG A 212 -1.62 -8.16 -29.73
CA ARG A 212 -1.20 -7.44 -30.97
C ARG A 212 -1.83 -6.07 -31.15
N VAL A 213 -2.96 -5.79 -30.51
CA VAL A 213 -3.70 -4.54 -30.75
C VAL A 213 -4.25 -3.97 -29.43
N PRO A 214 -4.06 -2.67 -29.12
CA PRO A 214 -4.64 -2.06 -27.92
C PRO A 214 -6.18 -2.08 -27.99
N ALA A 215 -6.81 -2.95 -27.20
CA ALA A 215 -8.26 -3.16 -27.24
C ALA A 215 -9.07 -1.87 -26.97
N THR A 216 -8.62 -1.06 -26.01
CA THR A 216 -9.25 0.22 -25.64
C THR A 216 -9.26 1.22 -26.79
N LEU A 217 -8.14 1.36 -27.51
CA LEU A 217 -8.03 2.22 -28.68
C LEU A 217 -8.98 1.78 -29.79
N VAL A 218 -9.02 0.48 -30.09
CA VAL A 218 -9.90 -0.06 -31.14
C VAL A 218 -11.35 0.22 -30.84
N VAL A 219 -11.78 -0.03 -29.60
CA VAL A 219 -13.18 0.17 -29.19
C VAL A 219 -13.57 1.65 -29.25
N ILE A 220 -12.68 2.56 -28.88
CA ILE A 220 -12.93 4.01 -29.05
C ILE A 220 -13.02 4.39 -30.52
N VAL A 221 -12.04 3.99 -31.35
CA VAL A 221 -12.04 4.32 -32.78
C VAL A 221 -13.31 3.79 -33.46
N LEU A 222 -13.71 2.55 -33.17
CA LEU A 222 -14.94 1.96 -33.69
C LEU A 222 -16.19 2.72 -33.23
N SER A 223 -16.27 3.07 -31.94
CA SER A 223 -17.42 3.83 -31.42
C SER A 223 -17.51 5.23 -32.02
N ILE A 224 -16.38 5.92 -32.24
CA ILE A 224 -16.36 7.21 -32.94
C ILE A 224 -16.80 7.02 -34.39
N ALA A 225 -16.28 6.01 -35.10
CA ALA A 225 -16.62 5.73 -36.49
C ALA A 225 -18.12 5.42 -36.67
N VAL A 226 -18.70 4.60 -35.80
CA VAL A 226 -20.15 4.34 -35.79
C VAL A 226 -20.92 5.62 -35.45
N GLY A 227 -20.38 6.48 -34.59
CA GLY A 227 -20.96 7.79 -34.26
C GLY A 227 -21.06 8.79 -35.41
N TYR A 228 -20.36 8.56 -36.53
CA TYR A 228 -20.56 9.31 -37.76
C TYR A 228 -21.79 8.84 -38.55
N ALA A 229 -22.15 7.57 -38.43
CA ALA A 229 -23.33 7.00 -39.07
C ALA A 229 -24.58 7.12 -38.20
N ILE A 230 -24.42 7.08 -36.87
CA ILE A 230 -25.50 7.07 -35.88
C ILE A 230 -25.29 8.23 -34.91
N GLU A 231 -26.23 9.18 -34.87
CA GLU A 231 -26.25 10.23 -33.86
C GLU A 231 -26.67 9.66 -32.49
N TRP A 232 -25.69 9.40 -31.62
CA TRP A 232 -25.88 8.81 -30.29
C TRP A 232 -26.96 9.52 -29.45
N GLN A 233 -27.00 10.85 -29.52
CA GLN A 233 -27.95 11.65 -28.75
C GLN A 233 -29.42 11.36 -29.11
N ARG A 234 -29.70 10.95 -30.36
CA ARG A 234 -31.07 10.56 -30.77
C ARG A 234 -31.58 9.34 -30.02
N TYR A 235 -30.67 8.49 -29.55
CA TYR A 235 -30.97 7.31 -28.77
C TYR A 235 -30.84 7.57 -27.26
N GLY A 236 -30.72 8.82 -26.81
CA GLY A 236 -30.55 9.16 -25.40
C GLY A 236 -29.20 8.72 -24.82
N ILE A 237 -28.20 8.49 -25.67
CA ILE A 237 -26.85 8.11 -25.24
C ILE A 237 -26.00 9.37 -25.07
N ALA A 238 -25.52 9.60 -23.86
CA ALA A 238 -24.62 10.71 -23.55
C ALA A 238 -23.23 10.49 -24.18
N ILE A 239 -22.55 11.60 -24.49
CA ILE A 239 -21.20 11.63 -25.04
C ILE A 239 -20.31 12.50 -24.16
N VAL A 240 -18.99 12.30 -24.25
CA VAL A 240 -17.97 13.05 -23.49
C VAL A 240 -18.17 14.56 -23.53
N GLY A 241 -18.53 15.10 -24.69
CA GLY A 241 -18.79 16.52 -24.85
C GLY A 241 -17.53 17.34 -25.09
N HIS A 242 -17.66 18.66 -25.01
CA HIS A 242 -16.62 19.60 -25.41
C HIS A 242 -15.39 19.53 -24.51
N ILE A 243 -14.21 19.37 -25.11
CA ILE A 243 -12.91 19.39 -24.42
C ILE A 243 -12.23 20.72 -24.75
N ASP A 244 -12.05 21.58 -23.75
CA ASP A 244 -11.45 22.89 -23.93
C ASP A 244 -10.07 22.98 -23.25
N PHE A 245 -9.06 23.31 -24.06
CA PHE A 245 -7.69 23.58 -23.64
C PHE A 245 -7.32 25.08 -23.73
N LYS A 246 -8.22 25.95 -24.21
CA LYS A 246 -7.93 27.37 -24.43
C LYS A 246 -7.83 28.17 -23.12
N HIS A 247 -8.52 27.71 -22.09
CA HIS A 247 -8.61 28.38 -20.78
C HIS A 247 -7.90 27.57 -19.68
N ILE A 248 -6.67 27.12 -19.93
CA ILE A 248 -5.84 26.56 -18.86
C ILE A 248 -5.27 27.72 -18.05
N GLU A 249 -5.81 27.92 -16.86
CA GLU A 249 -5.24 28.82 -15.87
C GLU A 249 -4.07 28.12 -15.17
N PHE A 250 -2.94 28.82 -15.07
CA PHE A 250 -1.82 28.37 -14.26
C PHE A 250 -1.86 29.09 -12.91
N GLY A 251 -1.95 28.33 -11.83
CA GLY A 251 -1.91 28.89 -10.49
C GLY A 251 -2.58 28.01 -9.45
N LEU A 252 -2.54 28.49 -8.21
CA LEU A 252 -3.37 27.93 -7.16
C LEU A 252 -4.75 28.61 -7.20
N PRO A 253 -5.83 27.85 -7.01
CA PRO A 253 -7.17 28.43 -6.97
C PRO A 253 -7.36 29.28 -5.71
N ALA A 254 -8.20 30.30 -5.82
CA ALA A 254 -8.57 31.14 -4.69
C ALA A 254 -9.55 30.39 -3.78
N LEU A 255 -9.05 29.85 -2.66
CA LEU A 255 -9.83 29.19 -1.61
C LEU A 255 -9.75 29.96 -0.29
N ASP A 256 -10.80 29.84 0.52
CA ASP A 256 -10.82 30.38 1.87
C ASP A 256 -9.96 29.53 2.83
N ARG A 257 -9.73 30.04 4.05
CA ARG A 257 -8.89 29.35 5.04
C ARG A 257 -9.46 27.98 5.43
N ASN A 258 -10.79 27.85 5.52
CA ASN A 258 -11.43 26.61 5.94
C ASN A 258 -11.28 25.51 4.88
N ALA A 259 -11.54 25.83 3.61
CA ALA A 259 -11.32 24.91 2.50
C ALA A 259 -9.86 24.45 2.42
N TRP A 260 -8.88 25.34 2.67
CA TRP A 260 -7.48 24.92 2.75
C TRP A 260 -7.18 23.92 3.87
N MET A 261 -7.76 24.11 5.07
CA MET A 261 -7.55 23.16 6.18
C MET A 261 -8.15 21.79 5.88
N GLN A 262 -9.36 21.74 5.31
CA GLN A 262 -9.98 20.48 4.86
C GLN A 262 -9.16 19.82 3.75
N THR A 263 -8.67 20.62 2.80
CA THR A 263 -7.83 20.12 1.70
C THR A 263 -6.57 19.44 2.22
N ILE A 264 -5.93 19.94 3.28
CA ILE A 264 -4.72 19.33 3.86
C ILE A 264 -5.00 17.93 4.40
N GLU A 265 -6.10 17.74 5.14
CA GLU A 265 -6.50 16.45 5.70
C GLU A 265 -6.73 15.42 4.58
N LEU A 266 -7.51 15.81 3.58
CA LEU A 266 -7.84 14.95 2.43
C LEU A 266 -6.59 14.70 1.56
N ALA A 267 -5.70 15.68 1.43
CA ALA A 267 -4.47 15.56 0.65
C ALA A 267 -3.51 14.53 1.23
N PHE A 268 -3.46 14.40 2.57
CA PHE A 268 -2.64 13.38 3.23
C PHE A 268 -3.13 11.97 2.90
N ALA A 269 -4.45 11.76 2.95
CA ALA A 269 -5.03 10.47 2.62
C ALA A 269 -4.86 10.13 1.12
N LEU A 270 -5.02 11.12 0.23
CA LEU A 270 -4.74 10.98 -1.20
C LEU A 270 -3.24 10.71 -1.48
N MET A 271 -2.33 11.30 -0.70
CA MET A 271 -0.89 11.01 -0.76
C MET A 271 -0.62 9.56 -0.38
N LEU A 272 -1.19 9.05 0.72
CA LEU A 272 -0.98 7.68 1.19
C LEU A 272 -1.38 6.64 0.14
N ILE A 273 -2.55 6.81 -0.48
CA ILE A 273 -3.03 5.88 -1.51
C ILE A 273 -2.17 5.93 -2.76
N LEU A 274 -1.89 7.14 -3.27
CA LEU A 274 -1.04 7.31 -4.44
C LEU A 274 0.34 6.71 -4.18
N TYR A 275 0.88 6.87 -2.97
CA TYR A 275 2.16 6.29 -2.62
C TYR A 275 2.11 4.77 -2.58
N ALA A 276 1.12 4.20 -1.89
CA ALA A 276 0.99 2.76 -1.75
C ALA A 276 0.81 2.05 -3.10
N GLU A 277 0.00 2.61 -4.00
CA GLU A 277 -0.18 2.09 -5.36
C GLU A 277 1.10 2.26 -6.19
N SER A 278 1.61 3.50 -6.27
CA SER A 278 2.73 3.85 -7.14
C SER A 278 4.00 3.10 -6.76
N TYR A 279 4.35 3.14 -5.48
CA TYR A 279 5.56 2.51 -4.98
C TYR A 279 5.44 0.98 -5.04
N GLY A 280 4.26 0.42 -4.79
CA GLY A 280 3.99 -1.00 -4.99
C GLY A 280 4.28 -1.45 -6.42
N SER A 281 3.81 -0.68 -7.42
CA SER A 281 4.09 -0.93 -8.83
C SER A 281 5.60 -0.78 -9.14
N ILE A 282 6.18 0.38 -8.83
CA ILE A 282 7.60 0.70 -9.05
C ILE A 282 8.50 -0.41 -8.49
N ARG A 283 8.31 -0.77 -7.22
CA ARG A 283 9.12 -1.78 -6.53
C ARG A 283 8.94 -3.17 -7.12
N ASN A 284 7.73 -3.56 -7.49
CA ASN A 284 7.48 -4.89 -8.07
C ASN A 284 8.17 -5.05 -9.43
N PHE A 285 8.07 -4.05 -10.32
CA PHE A 285 8.72 -4.11 -11.63
C PHE A 285 10.24 -3.95 -11.54
N ALA A 286 10.73 -3.16 -10.59
CA ALA A 286 12.16 -3.06 -10.31
C ALA A 286 12.72 -4.41 -9.83
N LEU A 287 12.06 -5.07 -8.87
CA LEU A 287 12.45 -6.39 -8.39
C LEU A 287 12.44 -7.42 -9.53
N LYS A 288 11.41 -7.40 -10.39
CA LYS A 288 11.29 -8.29 -11.56
C LYS A 288 12.52 -8.19 -12.48
N HIS A 289 13.11 -7.01 -12.62
CA HIS A 289 14.22 -6.78 -13.54
C HIS A 289 15.58 -6.52 -12.87
N GLY A 290 15.69 -6.67 -11.55
CA GLY A 290 16.92 -6.38 -10.81
C GLY A 290 17.30 -4.90 -10.77
N ASP A 291 16.34 -3.98 -10.96
CA ASP A 291 16.61 -2.54 -10.90
C ASP A 291 16.74 -2.06 -9.45
N SER A 292 17.60 -1.07 -9.22
CA SER A 292 17.66 -0.36 -7.94
C SER A 292 16.41 0.52 -7.73
N VAL A 293 15.88 0.55 -6.51
CA VAL A 293 14.74 1.40 -6.13
C VAL A 293 15.23 2.59 -5.30
N SER A 294 14.69 3.78 -5.55
CA SER A 294 14.99 4.98 -4.75
C SER A 294 13.70 5.61 -4.22
N PRO A 295 13.18 5.15 -3.06
CA PRO A 295 11.84 5.50 -2.60
C PRO A 295 11.65 7.01 -2.37
N ASN A 296 12.64 7.66 -1.76
CA ASN A 296 12.62 9.11 -1.51
C ASN A 296 12.64 9.94 -2.81
N ARG A 297 13.37 9.47 -3.83
CA ARG A 297 13.38 10.12 -5.14
C ARG A 297 12.04 9.98 -5.84
N ASP A 298 11.43 8.80 -5.78
CA ASP A 298 10.11 8.58 -6.36
C ASP A 298 9.01 9.35 -5.62
N LEU A 299 9.11 9.53 -4.29
CA LEU A 299 8.25 10.44 -3.53
C LEU A 299 8.32 11.87 -4.07
N VAL A 300 9.53 12.43 -4.21
CA VAL A 300 9.71 13.77 -4.79
C VAL A 300 9.20 13.83 -6.23
N ALA A 301 9.44 12.80 -7.03
CA ALA A 301 8.99 12.75 -8.42
C ALA A 301 7.46 12.76 -8.55
N LEU A 302 6.77 11.93 -7.75
CA LEU A 302 5.31 11.93 -7.64
C LEU A 302 4.79 13.27 -7.12
N GLY A 303 5.52 13.89 -6.18
CA GLY A 303 5.18 15.20 -5.64
C GLY A 303 5.27 16.32 -6.66
N CYS A 304 6.36 16.39 -7.43
CA CYS A 304 6.49 17.32 -8.55
C CYS A 304 5.42 17.09 -9.61
N ALA A 305 5.10 15.83 -9.93
CA ALA A 305 4.10 15.48 -10.93
C ALA A 305 2.68 15.91 -10.51
N ASN A 306 2.31 15.66 -9.25
CA ASN A 306 1.03 16.11 -8.71
C ASN A 306 0.98 17.64 -8.53
N LEU A 307 2.07 18.28 -8.11
CA LEU A 307 2.12 19.73 -8.01
C LEU A 307 1.93 20.38 -9.40
N ALA A 308 2.61 19.87 -10.43
CA ALA A 308 2.44 20.35 -11.79
C ALA A 308 1.01 20.12 -12.32
N SER A 309 0.44 18.92 -12.06
CA SER A 309 -0.95 18.63 -12.43
C SER A 309 -1.93 19.59 -11.74
N GLY A 310 -1.81 19.79 -10.43
CA GLY A 310 -2.69 20.66 -9.65
C GLY A 310 -2.61 22.12 -10.07
N LEU A 311 -1.40 22.64 -10.33
CA LEU A 311 -1.19 24.02 -10.82
C LEU A 311 -1.77 24.27 -12.22
N LEU A 312 -1.99 23.21 -13.00
CA LEU A 312 -2.63 23.25 -14.32
C LEU A 312 -4.11 22.84 -14.25
N HIS A 313 -4.69 22.73 -13.04
CA HIS A 313 -6.06 22.28 -12.82
C HIS A 313 -6.36 20.86 -13.35
N GLY A 314 -5.34 20.00 -13.32
CA GLY A 314 -5.45 18.57 -13.60
C GLY A 314 -5.91 17.75 -12.38
N MET A 315 -5.99 16.44 -12.57
CA MET A 315 -6.34 15.46 -11.54
C MET A 315 -5.09 14.75 -10.95
N PRO A 316 -5.21 14.00 -9.84
CA PRO A 316 -4.05 13.40 -9.19
C PRO A 316 -3.45 12.26 -10.01
N VAL A 317 -2.13 12.14 -9.94
CA VAL A 317 -1.31 11.22 -10.73
C VAL A 317 -0.52 10.25 -9.86
N GLY A 318 -0.38 9.01 -10.34
CA GLY A 318 0.38 7.94 -9.71
C GLY A 318 0.84 6.90 -10.72
N ALA A 319 1.70 5.98 -10.30
CA ALA A 319 2.19 4.87 -11.12
C ALA A 319 1.27 3.64 -10.98
N GLY A 320 0.20 3.60 -11.78
CA GLY A 320 -0.73 2.47 -11.80
C GLY A 320 -0.10 1.17 -12.33
N TYR A 321 -0.58 0.03 -11.85
CA TYR A 321 -0.08 -1.29 -12.29
C TYR A 321 -0.32 -1.53 -13.79
N SER A 322 -1.51 -1.24 -14.31
CA SER A 322 -1.89 -1.51 -15.70
C SER A 322 -1.00 -0.78 -16.71
N ALA A 323 -0.84 0.54 -16.54
CA ALA A 323 0.01 1.35 -17.43
C ALA A 323 1.50 0.97 -17.32
N THR A 324 1.98 0.69 -16.10
CA THR A 324 3.36 0.25 -15.87
C THR A 324 3.63 -1.13 -16.50
N SER A 325 2.68 -2.07 -16.36
CA SER A 325 2.73 -3.40 -16.97
C SER A 325 2.70 -3.33 -18.50
N ALA A 326 1.84 -2.47 -19.06
CA ALA A 326 1.79 -2.27 -20.51
C ALA A 326 3.10 -1.68 -21.06
N ASN A 327 3.72 -0.75 -20.33
CA ASN A 327 5.02 -0.17 -20.70
C ASN A 327 6.15 -1.20 -20.62
N GLU A 328 6.13 -2.06 -19.60
CA GLU A 328 7.04 -3.19 -19.49
C GLU A 328 6.87 -4.20 -20.63
N ALA A 329 5.64 -4.61 -20.91
CA ALA A 329 5.30 -5.52 -22.00
C ALA A 329 5.66 -4.96 -23.39
N ALA A 330 5.58 -3.63 -23.55
CA ALA A 330 6.01 -2.95 -24.76
C ALA A 330 7.55 -2.84 -24.90
N GLY A 331 8.30 -3.29 -23.88
CA GLY A 331 9.75 -3.43 -23.94
C GLY A 331 10.52 -2.17 -23.53
N ALA A 332 9.91 -1.28 -22.73
CA ALA A 332 10.57 -0.07 -22.25
C ALA A 332 11.93 -0.37 -21.60
N GLN A 333 12.94 0.41 -21.94
CA GLN A 333 14.32 0.27 -21.47
C GLN A 333 14.74 1.43 -20.57
N SER A 334 14.06 2.57 -20.64
CA SER A 334 14.30 3.71 -19.78
C SER A 334 13.02 4.48 -19.44
N ARG A 335 13.11 5.36 -18.42
CA ARG A 335 12.02 6.25 -18.02
C ARG A 335 11.59 7.22 -19.14
N PHE A 336 12.43 7.41 -20.16
CA PHE A 336 12.11 8.25 -21.32
C PHE A 336 11.05 7.62 -22.23
N ALA A 337 10.70 6.34 -22.07
CA ALA A 337 9.51 5.77 -22.70
C ALA A 337 8.24 6.58 -22.36
N GLY A 338 8.14 7.09 -21.12
CA GLY A 338 7.06 7.99 -20.72
C GLY A 338 7.09 9.34 -21.46
N LEU A 339 8.28 9.88 -21.75
CA LEU A 339 8.41 11.12 -22.52
C LEU A 339 8.01 10.93 -23.99
N TRP A 340 8.38 9.79 -24.59
CA TRP A 340 7.89 9.41 -25.92
C TRP A 340 6.36 9.25 -25.94
N ALA A 341 5.79 8.59 -24.92
CA ALA A 341 4.35 8.51 -24.76
C ALA A 341 3.73 9.91 -24.67
N ALA A 342 4.31 10.84 -23.91
CA ALA A 342 3.80 12.22 -23.81
C ALA A 342 3.78 12.93 -25.16
N GLY A 343 4.84 12.79 -25.97
CA GLY A 343 4.91 13.37 -27.31
C GLY A 343 3.83 12.80 -28.25
N VAL A 344 3.65 11.48 -28.23
CA VAL A 344 2.61 10.80 -29.03
C VAL A 344 1.21 11.21 -28.56
N VAL A 345 0.98 11.25 -27.25
CA VAL A 345 -0.29 11.69 -26.66
C VAL A 345 -0.59 13.13 -27.06
N ALA A 346 0.38 14.05 -26.93
CA ALA A 346 0.20 15.45 -27.32
C ALA A 346 -0.16 15.59 -28.81
N LEU A 347 0.49 14.80 -29.67
CA LEU A 347 0.18 14.77 -31.11
C LEU A 347 -1.23 14.25 -31.39
N ILE A 348 -1.63 13.14 -30.75
CA ILE A 348 -2.98 12.57 -30.90
C ILE A 348 -4.03 13.54 -30.39
N VAL A 349 -3.83 14.13 -29.21
CA VAL A 349 -4.74 15.11 -28.63
C VAL A 349 -4.86 16.31 -29.59
N TRP A 350 -3.76 16.85 -30.10
CA TRP A 350 -3.80 17.96 -31.04
C TRP A 350 -4.55 17.64 -32.34
N LEU A 351 -4.38 16.43 -32.90
CA LEU A 351 -4.99 16.03 -34.17
C LEU A 351 -6.44 15.55 -34.04
N LEU A 352 -6.76 14.84 -32.95
CA LEU A 352 -7.99 14.05 -32.79
C LEU A 352 -8.89 14.56 -31.64
N LEU A 353 -8.60 15.72 -31.04
CA LEU A 353 -9.43 16.30 -29.97
C LEU A 353 -10.93 16.34 -30.29
N PRO A 354 -11.36 16.84 -31.47
CA PRO A 354 -12.79 16.93 -31.78
C PRO A 354 -13.45 15.55 -31.91
N GLN A 355 -12.66 14.51 -32.16
CA GLN A 355 -13.13 13.14 -32.28
C GLN A 355 -13.35 12.51 -30.92
N LEU A 356 -12.43 12.75 -29.97
CA LEU A 356 -12.54 12.27 -28.59
C LEU A 356 -13.82 12.77 -27.91
N ALA A 357 -14.23 14.01 -28.21
CA ALA A 357 -15.47 14.61 -27.72
C ALA A 357 -16.75 13.84 -28.09
N ARG A 358 -16.72 13.05 -29.17
CA ARG A 358 -17.86 12.27 -29.68
C ARG A 358 -17.98 10.87 -29.06
N THR A 359 -17.05 10.50 -28.18
CA THR A 359 -17.04 9.16 -27.58
C THR A 359 -18.28 8.97 -26.70
N PRO A 360 -19.04 7.88 -26.85
CA PRO A 360 -20.18 7.59 -25.98
C PRO A 360 -19.75 7.29 -24.54
N GLU A 361 -20.47 7.84 -23.56
CA GLU A 361 -20.23 7.56 -22.14
C GLU A 361 -20.32 6.06 -21.77
N PRO A 362 -21.26 5.25 -22.32
CA PRO A 362 -21.31 3.81 -22.03
C PRO A 362 -20.04 3.08 -22.45
N VAL A 363 -19.36 3.56 -23.50
CA VAL A 363 -18.09 2.99 -23.99
C VAL A 363 -16.95 3.33 -23.02
N LEU A 364 -16.90 4.55 -22.48
CA LEU A 364 -15.93 4.91 -21.44
C LEU A 364 -16.17 4.13 -20.16
N ALA A 365 -17.43 3.96 -19.74
CA ALA A 365 -17.78 3.15 -18.58
C ALA A 365 -17.32 1.69 -18.76
N ALA A 366 -17.52 1.12 -19.96
CA ALA A 366 -17.00 -0.21 -20.30
C ALA A 366 -15.47 -0.29 -20.23
N ILE A 367 -14.75 0.73 -20.70
CA ILE A 367 -13.29 0.81 -20.60
C ILE A 367 -12.82 0.83 -19.15
N VAL A 368 -13.48 1.60 -18.27
CA VAL A 368 -13.14 1.64 -16.85
C VAL A 368 -13.39 0.28 -16.18
N ILE A 369 -14.53 -0.36 -16.47
CA ILE A 369 -14.86 -1.70 -15.96
C ILE A 369 -13.80 -2.72 -16.42
N PHE A 370 -13.39 -2.67 -17.69
CA PHE A 370 -12.33 -3.53 -18.22
C PHE A 370 -10.97 -3.24 -17.57
N ALA A 371 -10.63 -1.98 -17.33
CA ALA A 371 -9.37 -1.62 -16.68
C ALA A 371 -9.27 -2.21 -15.26
N VAL A 372 -10.37 -2.22 -14.50
CA VAL A 372 -10.40 -2.77 -13.13
C VAL A 372 -10.72 -4.26 -13.04
N SER A 373 -11.14 -4.91 -14.14
CA SER A 373 -11.57 -6.31 -14.10
C SER A 373 -10.47 -7.27 -13.66
N HIS A 374 -9.21 -6.96 -13.98
CA HIS A 374 -8.03 -7.74 -13.54
C HIS A 374 -7.82 -7.72 -12.02
N SER A 375 -8.41 -6.75 -11.32
CA SER A 375 -8.38 -6.69 -9.85
C SER A 375 -9.50 -7.50 -9.20
N LEU A 376 -10.51 -7.93 -9.97
CA LEU A 376 -11.71 -8.64 -9.50
C LEU A 376 -11.55 -10.16 -9.58
N HIS A 377 -10.44 -10.68 -9.06
CA HIS A 377 -10.20 -12.13 -8.96
C HIS A 377 -10.24 -12.59 -7.50
N PRO A 378 -11.24 -13.40 -7.09
CA PRO A 378 -11.32 -13.92 -5.72
C PRO A 378 -10.09 -14.75 -5.29
N SER A 379 -9.29 -15.22 -6.25
CA SER A 379 -8.03 -15.94 -6.01
C SER A 379 -7.02 -15.12 -5.20
N VAL A 380 -7.11 -13.78 -5.20
CA VAL A 380 -6.24 -12.90 -4.38
C VAL A 380 -6.37 -13.15 -2.88
N PHE A 381 -7.51 -13.70 -2.44
CA PHE A 381 -7.78 -14.03 -1.04
C PHE A 381 -7.32 -15.43 -0.65
N ARG A 382 -7.20 -16.35 -1.61
CA ARG A 382 -6.86 -17.77 -1.37
C ARG A 382 -5.61 -17.96 -0.49
N PRO A 383 -4.50 -17.22 -0.66
CA PRO A 383 -3.32 -17.38 0.18
C PRO A 383 -3.59 -17.11 1.67
N TYR A 384 -4.41 -16.11 2.02
CA TYR A 384 -4.71 -15.78 3.42
C TYR A 384 -5.53 -16.88 4.12
N TRP A 385 -6.39 -17.56 3.37
CA TRP A 385 -7.08 -18.74 3.87
C TRP A 385 -6.14 -19.94 3.98
N ALA A 386 -5.25 -20.15 3.02
CA ALA A 386 -4.25 -21.22 3.13
C ALA A 386 -3.29 -21.01 4.31
N TRP A 387 -2.79 -19.78 4.50
CA TRP A 387 -1.81 -19.44 5.54
C TRP A 387 -2.39 -19.30 6.94
N HIS A 388 -3.72 -19.23 7.08
CA HIS A 388 -4.37 -18.96 8.38
C HIS A 388 -3.92 -17.63 9.01
N ARG A 389 -3.60 -16.62 8.19
CA ARG A 389 -3.10 -15.30 8.62
C ARG A 389 -3.83 -14.17 7.92
N ASP A 390 -3.99 -13.05 8.63
CA ASP A 390 -4.53 -11.77 8.14
C ASP A 390 -5.92 -11.80 7.49
N ARG A 391 -6.69 -12.88 7.68
CA ARG A 391 -8.05 -13.05 7.14
C ARG A 391 -8.98 -11.92 7.55
N LEU A 392 -8.94 -11.54 8.82
CA LEU A 392 -9.76 -10.44 9.35
C LEU A 392 -9.33 -9.09 8.76
N VAL A 393 -8.03 -8.86 8.59
CA VAL A 393 -7.50 -7.59 8.05
C VAL A 393 -7.96 -7.40 6.60
N VAL A 394 -7.84 -8.43 5.77
CA VAL A 394 -8.22 -8.33 4.35
C VAL A 394 -9.73 -8.18 4.15
N ILE A 395 -10.55 -8.89 4.95
CA ILE A 395 -12.01 -8.74 4.92
C ILE A 395 -12.43 -7.37 5.45
N ALA A 396 -11.84 -6.93 6.56
CA ALA A 396 -12.14 -5.62 7.14
C ALA A 396 -11.80 -4.50 6.16
N ALA A 397 -10.68 -4.59 5.44
CA ALA A 397 -10.32 -3.63 4.41
C ALA A 397 -11.32 -3.60 3.24
N LEU A 398 -11.74 -4.77 2.76
CA LEU A 398 -12.77 -4.89 1.72
C LEU A 398 -14.09 -4.25 2.17
N LEU A 399 -14.60 -4.62 3.35
CA LEU A 399 -15.87 -4.12 3.87
C LEU A 399 -15.80 -2.63 4.18
N ALA A 400 -14.69 -2.14 4.72
CA ALA A 400 -14.50 -0.73 5.02
C ALA A 400 -14.63 0.12 3.74
N VAL A 401 -14.04 -0.31 2.62
CA VAL A 401 -14.16 0.40 1.33
C VAL A 401 -15.58 0.36 0.78
N LEU A 402 -16.25 -0.79 0.87
CA LEU A 402 -17.62 -0.93 0.34
C LEU A 402 -18.65 -0.12 1.13
N VAL A 403 -18.49 -0.03 2.46
CA VAL A 403 -19.46 0.62 3.36
C VAL A 403 -19.13 2.09 3.57
N LEU A 404 -17.86 2.42 3.86
CA LEU A 404 -17.44 3.79 4.21
C LEU A 404 -16.97 4.60 2.99
N GLY A 405 -16.91 3.97 1.81
CA GLY A 405 -16.35 4.54 0.60
C GLY A 405 -14.82 4.41 0.53
N VAL A 406 -14.25 4.81 -0.59
CA VAL A 406 -12.83 4.57 -0.93
C VAL A 406 -11.88 5.23 0.07
N LEU A 407 -12.10 6.51 0.37
CA LEU A 407 -11.23 7.31 1.22
C LEU A 407 -11.27 6.84 2.69
N HIS A 408 -12.44 6.95 3.32
CA HIS A 408 -12.62 6.57 4.73
C HIS A 408 -12.39 5.08 4.94
N GLY A 409 -12.77 4.24 3.97
CA GLY A 409 -12.53 2.80 4.01
C GLY A 409 -11.04 2.47 4.04
N LEU A 410 -10.20 3.16 3.26
CA LEU A 410 -8.75 2.99 3.30
C LEU A 410 -8.17 3.42 4.66
N LEU A 411 -8.52 4.62 5.14
CA LEU A 411 -8.02 5.13 6.42
C LEU A 411 -8.41 4.20 7.58
N ALA A 412 -9.66 3.74 7.60
CA ALA A 412 -10.14 2.76 8.56
C ALA A 412 -9.36 1.43 8.46
N ALA A 413 -9.12 0.93 7.25
CA ALA A 413 -8.39 -0.32 7.05
C ALA A 413 -6.93 -0.24 7.53
N ILE A 414 -6.24 0.87 7.26
CA ILE A 414 -4.88 1.14 7.76
C ILE A 414 -4.91 1.22 9.29
N GLY A 415 -5.83 2.00 9.86
CA GLY A 415 -5.97 2.15 11.31
C GLY A 415 -6.23 0.82 12.03
N VAL A 416 -7.14 -0.01 11.49
CA VAL A 416 -7.42 -1.35 12.02
C VAL A 416 -6.19 -2.25 11.90
N SER A 417 -5.46 -2.20 10.79
CA SER A 417 -4.23 -2.99 10.61
C SER A 417 -3.14 -2.60 11.62
N LEU A 418 -2.92 -1.30 11.84
CA LEU A 418 -1.98 -0.81 12.85
C LEU A 418 -2.43 -1.23 14.25
N LEU A 419 -3.70 -1.08 14.59
CA LEU A 419 -4.24 -1.45 15.90
C LEU A 419 -4.10 -2.96 16.17
N LEU A 420 -4.40 -3.81 15.19
CA LEU A 420 -4.24 -5.26 15.32
C LEU A 420 -2.77 -5.66 15.44
N THR A 421 -1.87 -4.98 14.73
CA THR A 421 -0.42 -5.19 14.84
C THR A 421 0.07 -4.78 16.24
N LEU A 422 -0.32 -3.60 16.72
CA LEU A 422 0.03 -3.11 18.04
C LEU A 422 -0.52 -4.03 19.14
N ARG A 423 -1.77 -4.49 19.00
CA ARG A 423 -2.38 -5.47 19.91
C ARG A 423 -1.55 -6.75 19.99
N LYS A 424 -1.16 -7.30 18.83
CA LYS A 424 -0.35 -8.53 18.76
C LYS A 424 1.03 -8.34 19.39
N LEU A 425 1.70 -7.21 19.14
CA LEU A 425 2.98 -6.88 19.79
C LEU A 425 2.83 -6.63 21.30
N SER A 426 1.61 -6.29 21.75
CA SER A 426 1.29 -6.05 23.16
C SER A 426 0.84 -7.31 23.91
N GLU A 427 0.71 -8.46 23.25
CA GLU A 427 0.33 -9.71 23.91
C GLU A 427 1.47 -10.20 24.83
N PRO A 428 1.19 -10.46 26.12
CA PRO A 428 2.22 -10.79 27.10
C PRO A 428 2.65 -12.26 27.02
N ASN A 429 3.30 -12.63 25.93
CA ASN A 429 3.85 -13.97 25.75
C ASN A 429 5.25 -14.05 26.38
N VAL A 430 5.35 -14.81 27.47
CA VAL A 430 6.59 -15.09 28.18
C VAL A 430 6.76 -16.60 28.26
N SER A 431 7.88 -17.11 27.77
CA SER A 431 8.25 -18.51 27.86
C SER A 431 9.15 -18.77 29.06
N VAL A 432 8.96 -19.92 29.71
CA VAL A 432 9.85 -20.42 30.76
C VAL A 432 10.87 -21.32 30.07
N LEU A 433 12.15 -21.00 30.23
CA LEU A 433 13.22 -21.72 29.57
C LEU A 433 13.75 -22.86 30.45
N GLY A 434 14.00 -24.00 29.82
CA GLY A 434 14.66 -25.15 30.41
C GLY A 434 15.85 -25.58 29.56
N ARG A 435 16.81 -26.26 30.20
CA ARG A 435 17.99 -26.81 29.51
C ARG A 435 17.56 -28.00 28.67
N LEU A 436 17.91 -27.98 27.39
CA LEU A 436 17.62 -29.08 26.48
C LEU A 436 18.66 -30.20 26.69
N ARG A 437 18.27 -31.27 27.38
CA ARG A 437 19.17 -32.41 27.68
C ARG A 437 20.46 -31.90 28.37
N ASP A 438 21.61 -32.42 27.99
CA ASP A 438 22.94 -31.99 28.50
C ASP A 438 23.62 -30.95 27.58
N SER A 439 22.84 -30.20 26.80
CA SER A 439 23.38 -29.17 25.89
C SER A 439 23.48 -27.79 26.54
N HIS A 440 24.08 -26.85 25.83
CA HIS A 440 24.11 -25.43 26.20
C HIS A 440 22.84 -24.66 25.78
N ASP A 441 21.85 -25.35 25.20
CA ASP A 441 20.66 -24.71 24.65
C ASP A 441 19.53 -24.63 25.69
N PHE A 442 18.93 -23.44 25.78
CA PHE A 442 17.78 -23.15 26.61
C PHE A 442 16.57 -22.86 25.74
N VAL A 443 15.52 -23.67 25.87
CA VAL A 443 14.31 -23.61 25.04
C VAL A 443 13.06 -23.59 25.90
N ASP A 444 11.95 -23.16 25.32
CA ASP A 444 10.65 -23.16 25.99
C ASP A 444 10.24 -24.58 26.39
N VAL A 445 9.99 -24.78 27.69
CA VAL A 445 9.59 -26.06 28.28
C VAL A 445 8.21 -26.49 27.82
N ALA A 446 7.30 -25.54 27.52
CA ALA A 446 5.97 -25.88 27.02
C ALA A 446 6.02 -26.48 25.59
N SER A 447 6.99 -26.04 24.79
CA SER A 447 7.18 -26.49 23.41
C SER A 447 8.08 -27.73 23.27
N HIS A 448 8.91 -28.03 24.28
CA HIS A 448 9.90 -29.12 24.23
C HIS A 448 9.85 -29.98 25.50
N ALA A 449 9.31 -31.19 25.37
CA ALA A 449 9.17 -32.14 26.48
C ALA A 449 10.52 -32.58 27.11
N ASP A 450 11.61 -32.52 26.34
CA ASP A 450 12.95 -32.89 26.78
C ASP A 450 13.68 -31.75 27.54
N ALA A 451 13.10 -30.54 27.59
CA ALA A 451 13.69 -29.39 28.26
C ALA A 451 13.38 -29.41 29.75
N LYS A 452 14.41 -29.36 30.59
CA LYS A 452 14.26 -29.43 32.06
C LYS A 452 14.55 -28.07 32.69
N PRO A 453 13.67 -27.56 33.57
CA PRO A 453 13.96 -26.34 34.32
C PRO A 453 15.16 -26.55 35.26
N VAL A 454 15.88 -25.47 35.55
CA VAL A 454 17.04 -25.50 36.45
C VAL A 454 16.56 -25.28 37.89
N PRO A 455 16.92 -26.16 38.86
CA PRO A 455 16.55 -25.97 40.26
C PRO A 455 17.04 -24.61 40.80
N GLY A 456 16.19 -23.91 41.55
CA GLY A 456 16.53 -22.64 42.19
C GLY A 456 16.60 -21.40 41.28
N VAL A 457 16.49 -21.56 39.95
CA VAL A 457 16.61 -20.47 38.97
C VAL A 457 15.41 -20.47 38.01
N LEU A 458 14.61 -19.40 38.06
CA LEU A 458 13.53 -19.16 37.10
C LEU A 458 14.08 -18.41 35.90
N ILE A 459 14.23 -19.09 34.77
CA ILE A 459 14.69 -18.49 33.51
C ILE A 459 13.46 -18.18 32.64
N VAL A 460 13.28 -16.91 32.30
CA VAL A 460 12.14 -16.43 31.51
C VAL A 460 12.61 -15.60 30.32
N ARG A 461 11.88 -15.71 29.21
CA ARG A 461 12.13 -14.93 28.00
C ARG A 461 10.81 -14.32 27.50
N PRO A 462 10.70 -12.99 27.44
CA PRO A 462 9.65 -12.34 26.66
C PRO A 462 9.82 -12.70 25.17
N GLU A 463 8.76 -13.20 24.54
CA GLU A 463 8.75 -13.63 23.13
C GLU A 463 8.52 -12.45 22.15
N ALA A 464 8.66 -11.22 22.64
CA ALA A 464 8.59 -9.99 21.87
C ALA A 464 9.47 -8.92 22.52
N GLN A 465 9.89 -7.94 21.73
CA GLN A 465 10.59 -6.76 22.22
C GLN A 465 9.79 -6.07 23.32
N LEU A 466 10.46 -5.72 24.43
CA LEU A 466 9.87 -4.86 25.46
C LEU A 466 9.83 -3.40 24.99
N PHE A 467 8.66 -2.80 25.08
CA PHE A 467 8.42 -1.38 24.80
C PHE A 467 7.23 -0.87 25.62
N PHE A 468 6.96 0.43 25.56
CA PHE A 468 5.98 1.12 26.40
C PHE A 468 4.59 0.48 26.43
N ALA A 469 4.16 -0.17 25.34
CA ALA A 469 2.83 -0.77 25.29
C ALA A 469 2.74 -2.14 25.97
N ASN A 470 3.87 -2.84 26.18
CA ASN A 470 3.86 -4.24 26.64
C ASN A 470 4.73 -4.51 27.87
N ALA A 471 5.66 -3.63 28.24
CA ALA A 471 6.65 -3.84 29.30
C ALA A 471 6.00 -4.29 30.62
N ASP A 472 5.06 -3.51 31.16
CA ASP A 472 4.39 -3.87 32.43
C ASP A 472 3.56 -5.15 32.32
N ARG A 473 2.92 -5.40 31.17
CA ARG A 473 2.12 -6.63 30.96
C ARG A 473 3.00 -7.87 30.93
N MET A 474 4.14 -7.79 30.25
CA MET A 474 5.16 -8.84 30.23
C MET A 474 5.72 -9.09 31.62
N LEU A 475 6.15 -8.04 32.33
CA LEU A 475 6.68 -8.17 33.68
C LEU A 475 5.63 -8.66 34.68
N ASN A 476 4.36 -8.29 34.53
CA ASN A 476 3.27 -8.87 35.32
C ASN A 476 3.10 -10.38 35.08
N ARG A 477 3.31 -10.85 33.85
CA ARG A 477 3.33 -12.29 33.56
C ARG A 477 4.53 -12.96 34.22
N VAL A 478 5.71 -12.33 34.19
CA VAL A 478 6.90 -12.80 34.94
C VAL A 478 6.61 -12.86 36.45
N ARG A 479 6.02 -11.82 37.04
CA ARG A 479 5.59 -11.80 38.46
C ARG A 479 4.66 -12.97 38.79
N ALA A 480 3.75 -13.32 37.89
CA ALA A 480 2.87 -14.48 38.08
C ALA A 480 3.63 -15.81 38.03
N LEU A 481 4.63 -15.94 37.14
CA LEU A 481 5.51 -17.11 37.08
C LEU A 481 6.39 -17.23 38.32
N MET A 482 6.92 -16.12 38.84
CA MET A 482 7.68 -16.09 40.10
C MET A 482 6.83 -16.60 41.27
N LYS A 483 5.55 -16.21 41.36
CA LYS A 483 4.64 -16.71 42.40
C LYS A 483 4.37 -18.22 42.28
N ALA A 484 4.39 -18.75 41.06
CA ALA A 484 4.19 -20.16 40.79
C ALA A 484 5.46 -21.01 41.02
N ALA A 485 6.62 -20.38 41.21
CA ALA A 485 7.91 -21.02 41.45
C ALA A 485 8.51 -20.56 42.80
N PRO A 486 7.93 -20.98 43.95
CA PRO A 486 8.37 -20.52 45.27
C PRO A 486 9.80 -20.94 45.63
N ASP A 487 10.30 -22.02 45.01
CA ASP A 487 11.66 -22.53 45.24
C ASP A 487 12.74 -21.76 44.46
N ALA A 488 12.35 -20.80 43.61
CA ALA A 488 13.30 -20.01 42.84
C ALA A 488 13.86 -18.85 43.69
N HIS A 489 15.19 -18.80 43.83
CA HIS A 489 15.90 -17.71 44.51
C HIS A 489 16.50 -16.69 43.53
N THR A 490 16.64 -17.08 42.26
CA THR A 490 17.14 -16.23 41.18
C THR A 490 16.14 -16.19 40.02
N VAL A 491 15.89 -14.99 39.50
CA VAL A 491 15.11 -14.77 38.28
C VAL A 491 16.07 -14.30 37.20
N MET A 492 16.19 -15.09 36.13
CA MET A 492 16.99 -14.74 34.97
C MET A 492 16.06 -14.31 33.84
N LEU A 493 16.09 -13.02 33.50
CA LEU A 493 15.30 -12.42 32.44
C LEU A 493 16.15 -12.31 31.16
N SER A 494 15.89 -13.19 30.20
CA SER A 494 16.54 -13.14 28.89
C SER A 494 15.86 -12.11 28.00
N LEU A 495 16.58 -11.04 27.63
CA LEU A 495 16.10 -9.97 26.75
C LEU A 495 16.64 -10.11 25.31
N GLU A 496 16.86 -11.35 24.86
CA GLU A 496 17.40 -11.66 23.53
C GLU A 496 16.58 -11.06 22.37
N GLU A 497 15.25 -10.98 22.54
CA GLU A 497 14.29 -10.43 21.59
C GLU A 497 14.09 -8.89 21.74
N THR A 498 14.85 -8.23 22.62
CA THR A 498 14.76 -6.79 22.90
C THR A 498 16.04 -6.09 22.43
N PRO A 499 16.09 -5.62 21.16
CA PRO A 499 17.29 -4.96 20.64
C PRO A 499 17.55 -3.58 21.25
N ASP A 500 16.50 -2.89 21.67
CA ASP A 500 16.57 -1.56 22.30
C ASP A 500 15.42 -1.40 23.31
N VAL A 501 15.57 -0.45 24.23
CA VAL A 501 14.62 -0.16 25.33
C VAL A 501 14.22 1.31 25.34
N ASP A 502 12.93 1.57 25.51
CA ASP A 502 12.42 2.93 25.73
C ASP A 502 12.40 3.31 27.22
N SER A 503 12.12 4.58 27.51
CA SER A 503 12.10 5.10 28.88
C SER A 503 11.13 4.36 29.78
N THR A 504 9.94 4.02 29.28
CA THR A 504 8.94 3.25 30.03
C THR A 504 9.46 1.86 30.37
N THR A 505 10.13 1.18 29.43
CA THR A 505 10.74 -0.13 29.68
C THR A 505 11.83 -0.06 30.74
N ILE A 506 12.67 0.98 30.70
CA ILE A 506 13.72 1.22 31.71
C ILE A 506 13.09 1.42 33.10
N GLU A 507 12.07 2.28 33.23
CA GLU A 507 11.37 2.53 34.50
C GLU A 507 10.68 1.27 35.03
N SER A 508 10.01 0.49 34.16
CA SER A 508 9.38 -0.77 34.53
C SER A 508 10.40 -1.82 34.98
N LEU A 509 11.56 -1.90 34.33
CA LEU A 509 12.64 -2.82 34.72
C LEU A 509 13.27 -2.44 36.06
N ARG A 510 13.51 -1.15 36.32
CA ARG A 510 13.99 -0.68 37.62
C ARG A 510 13.01 -0.98 38.75
N THR A 511 11.72 -0.73 38.51
CA THR A 511 10.66 -1.07 39.45
C THR A 511 10.64 -2.59 39.72
N PHE A 512 10.78 -3.40 38.67
CA PHE A 512 10.83 -4.85 38.79
C PHE A 512 12.09 -5.36 39.52
N ALA A 513 13.25 -4.72 39.30
CA ALA A 513 14.48 -5.02 40.01
C ALA A 513 14.34 -4.72 41.51
N ALA A 514 13.84 -3.53 41.87
CA ALA A 514 13.54 -3.16 43.24
C ALA A 514 12.56 -4.15 43.92
N GLU A 515 11.54 -4.62 43.20
CA GLU A 515 10.62 -5.65 43.70
C GLU A 515 11.31 -7.00 43.95
N CYS A 516 12.25 -7.40 43.09
CA CYS A 516 13.03 -8.63 43.28
C CYS A 516 13.91 -8.50 44.53
N THR A 517 14.63 -7.39 44.68
CA THR A 517 15.47 -7.11 45.84
C THR A 517 14.67 -7.10 47.14
N ALA A 518 13.49 -6.45 47.15
CA ALA A 518 12.60 -6.42 48.31
C ALA A 518 12.08 -7.81 48.73
N ARG A 519 12.07 -8.78 47.81
CA ARG A 519 11.67 -10.17 48.06
C ARG A 519 12.85 -11.11 48.31
N GLY A 520 14.08 -10.58 48.35
CA GLY A 520 15.29 -11.38 48.49
C GLY A 520 15.63 -12.25 47.27
N LEU A 521 15.07 -11.93 46.10
CA LEU A 521 15.36 -12.61 44.83
C LEU A 521 16.49 -11.88 44.10
N ARG A 522 17.42 -12.64 43.52
CA ARG A 522 18.45 -12.09 42.63
C ARG A 522 17.88 -11.94 41.23
N LEU A 523 18.02 -10.77 40.62
CA LEU A 523 17.67 -10.53 39.23
C LEU A 523 18.94 -10.63 38.37
N ALA A 524 18.86 -11.34 37.24
CA ALA A 524 19.90 -11.33 36.22
C ALA A 524 19.27 -11.05 34.86
N ILE A 525 19.64 -9.95 34.22
CA ILE A 525 19.20 -9.58 32.87
C ILE A 525 20.28 -10.00 31.88
N VAL A 526 19.96 -10.98 31.04
CA VAL A 526 20.94 -11.65 30.17
C VAL A 526 20.59 -11.48 28.69
N ARG A 527 21.53 -11.80 27.81
CA ARG A 527 21.37 -11.73 26.34
C ARG A 527 21.01 -10.33 25.82
N LEU A 528 21.41 -9.28 26.52
CA LEU A 528 21.18 -7.91 26.08
C LEU A 528 21.95 -7.62 24.79
N LYS A 529 21.31 -6.88 23.87
CA LYS A 529 22.00 -6.29 22.72
C LYS A 529 22.71 -5.00 23.16
N VAL A 530 23.77 -4.62 22.44
CA VAL A 530 24.65 -3.49 22.76
C VAL A 530 23.88 -2.19 23.04
N HIS A 531 22.87 -1.86 22.22
CA HIS A 531 22.07 -0.64 22.40
C HIS A 531 21.27 -0.66 23.71
N ALA A 532 20.53 -1.75 23.95
CA ALA A 532 19.78 -1.94 25.19
C ALA A 532 20.69 -1.95 26.43
N LEU A 533 21.84 -2.64 26.37
CA LEU A 533 22.79 -2.69 27.48
C LEU A 533 23.34 -1.30 27.80
N HIS A 534 23.79 -0.54 26.80
CA HIS A 534 24.29 0.83 27.02
C HIS A 534 23.21 1.75 27.59
N ALA A 535 21.95 1.59 27.17
CA ALA A 535 20.84 2.36 27.72
C ALA A 535 20.58 2.01 29.19
N LEU A 536 20.52 0.71 29.53
CA LEU A 536 20.29 0.25 30.90
C LEU A 536 21.45 0.58 31.84
N ARG A 537 22.70 0.47 31.39
CA ARG A 537 23.89 0.88 32.16
C ARG A 537 23.86 2.35 32.58
N ARG A 538 23.40 3.23 31.69
CA ARG A 538 23.23 4.66 32.03
C ARG A 538 22.08 4.88 33.03
N ALA A 539 21.15 3.95 33.11
CA ALA A 539 20.01 3.99 34.02
C ALA A 539 20.23 3.12 35.29
N ALA A 540 21.41 2.52 35.45
CA ALA A 540 21.77 1.70 36.59
C ALA A 540 21.73 2.54 37.88
N ASP A 541 21.27 1.91 38.96
CA ASP A 541 21.13 2.50 40.28
C ASP A 541 21.30 1.43 41.37
N ASP A 542 20.99 1.76 42.61
CA ASP A 542 21.09 0.83 43.75
C ASP A 542 20.10 -0.35 43.67
N THR A 543 19.17 -0.34 42.71
CA THR A 543 18.17 -1.40 42.53
C THR A 543 18.42 -2.25 41.29
N LEU A 544 18.96 -1.67 40.22
CA LEU A 544 19.40 -2.35 39.00
C LEU A 544 20.92 -2.19 38.85
N HIS A 545 21.68 -3.19 39.29
CA HIS A 545 23.13 -3.13 39.32
C HIS A 545 23.75 -3.48 37.97
N ASP A 546 24.91 -2.88 37.65
CA ASP A 546 25.63 -3.22 36.41
C ASP A 546 26.04 -4.69 36.33
N ASP A 547 26.39 -5.28 37.47
CA ASP A 547 26.79 -6.70 37.58
C ASP A 547 25.64 -7.69 37.30
N GLU A 548 24.39 -7.21 37.31
CA GLU A 548 23.19 -7.99 37.02
C GLU A 548 22.86 -8.01 35.52
N MET A 549 23.57 -7.22 34.70
CA MET A 549 23.29 -7.03 33.28
C MET A 549 24.42 -7.58 32.40
N SER A 550 24.06 -8.41 31.42
CA SER A 550 25.06 -9.11 30.60
C SER A 550 24.61 -9.37 29.16
N GLU A 551 25.58 -9.32 28.24
CA GLU A 551 25.43 -9.76 26.84
C GLU A 551 25.57 -11.29 26.69
N LEU A 552 26.05 -11.98 27.73
CA LEU A 552 26.37 -13.40 27.72
C LEU A 552 25.13 -14.27 27.47
N SER A 553 25.40 -15.50 27.03
CA SER A 553 24.37 -16.53 26.91
C SER A 553 23.73 -16.86 28.26
N VAL A 554 22.52 -17.43 28.20
CA VAL A 554 21.83 -17.95 29.39
C VAL A 554 22.72 -18.98 30.11
N ASP A 555 23.35 -19.88 29.36
CA ASP A 555 24.22 -20.93 29.91
C ASP A 555 25.46 -20.36 30.61
N GLU A 556 26.21 -19.46 29.97
CA GLU A 556 27.38 -18.82 30.58
C GLU A 556 27.01 -18.00 31.82
N SER A 557 25.90 -17.26 31.75
CA SER A 557 25.39 -16.47 32.88
C SER A 557 24.99 -17.38 34.05
N LEU A 558 24.39 -18.54 33.76
CA LEU A 558 24.04 -19.54 34.77
C LEU A 558 25.29 -20.16 35.40
N GLN A 559 26.30 -20.52 34.61
CA GLN A 559 27.57 -21.04 35.12
C GLN A 559 28.26 -20.04 36.04
N LEU A 560 28.28 -18.75 35.67
CA LEU A 560 28.83 -17.67 36.51
C LEU A 560 28.05 -17.50 37.82
N LEU A 561 26.72 -17.62 37.78
CA LEU A 561 25.88 -17.56 38.98
C LEU A 561 26.13 -18.76 39.90
N GLN A 562 26.23 -19.98 39.35
CA GLN A 562 26.50 -21.20 40.12
C GLN A 562 27.90 -21.17 40.74
N ALA A 563 28.92 -20.69 40.01
CA ALA A 563 30.28 -20.53 40.53
C ALA A 563 30.39 -19.52 41.68
N ARG A 564 29.43 -18.59 41.80
CA ARG A 564 29.33 -17.61 42.89
C ARG A 564 28.51 -18.11 44.09
N MET A 565 27.89 -19.29 44.02
CA MET A 565 27.23 -19.91 45.16
C MET A 565 28.25 -20.74 45.97
N PRO A 566 28.29 -20.63 47.31
CA PRO A 566 29.12 -21.53 48.11
C PRO A 566 28.65 -22.98 47.91
N PRO A 567 29.57 -23.97 47.86
CA PRO A 567 29.17 -25.37 47.76
C PRO A 567 28.31 -25.76 48.96
N ASP A 568 27.17 -26.39 48.70
CA ASP A 568 26.25 -26.90 49.73
C ASP A 568 27.02 -27.76 50.75
N GLY A 569 26.77 -27.49 52.03
CA GLY A 569 27.43 -28.16 53.15
C GLY A 569 27.20 -29.66 53.11
N SER A 570 28.29 -30.41 52.90
CA SER A 570 28.33 -31.85 53.06
C SER A 570 27.94 -32.24 54.50
N ASP A 571 26.85 -33.02 54.60
CA ASP A 571 26.49 -33.96 55.65
C ASP A 571 27.38 -33.98 56.90
N GLY A 572 26.92 -33.29 57.94
CA GLY A 572 27.28 -33.59 59.33
C GLY A 572 26.60 -34.86 59.80
N THR A 573 26.94 -36.02 59.22
CA THR A 573 26.60 -37.34 59.75
C THR A 573 27.87 -38.18 59.90
N THR A 574 28.55 -38.03 61.03
CA THR A 574 29.35 -39.12 61.60
C THR A 574 29.13 -39.15 63.10
N ALA A 575 28.36 -40.15 63.52
CA ALA A 575 28.39 -40.68 64.87
C ALA A 575 29.68 -41.49 65.06
N ALA A 576 30.44 -41.17 66.11
CA ALA A 576 31.16 -42.07 67.01
C ALA A 576 31.81 -41.23 68.12
#